data_AF-A0A8B6F472-F1
#
_entry.id   AF-A0A8B6F472-F1
#
_cell.length_a   1.000
_cell.length_b   1.000
_cell.length_c   1.000
_cell.angle_alpha   90.00
_cell.angle_beta   90.00
_cell.angle_gamma   90.00
#
_symmetry.space_group_name_H-M   'P 1'
#
loop_
_entity.id
_entity.type
_entity.pdbx_description
1 polymer ?
#
loop_
_entity_poly.entity_id
_entity_poly.type
_entity_poly.pdbx_seq_one_letter_code
_entity_poly.pdbx_strand_id
1 'polypeptide(L)'
;MRSQDNSLSYHVWNHNLNDLPIRVDVQVKPQTGSDTGYFFPGIAAAQRDDSMALPYGGIVYKYNKDSVMLYAPNKHSGKPSGNAIYTGGAEWNGPKQQTESNVLSRVRVWGEQHFPTPDFNTSWTSIKIAEPSPREISHGLGVQPEYVVLQIKLGSTEDVADGIGSLFTIPDVGEHSGNVQVGQYKYLLEIIENKNNIIQKLNLPSSSKLN
;
A
#
# COMPACT_ATOMS: atom_id res chain seq x y z
N MET A 1 9.94 16.68 -4.93
CA MET A 1 9.18 15.88 -5.92
C MET A 1 7.95 16.66 -6.33
N ARG A 2 7.48 16.47 -7.57
CA ARG A 2 6.31 17.17 -8.08
C ARG A 2 5.39 16.23 -8.86
N SER A 3 4.11 16.18 -8.48
CA SER A 3 3.09 15.48 -9.26
C SER A 3 2.78 16.26 -10.54
N GLN A 4 2.37 15.55 -11.58
CA GLN A 4 2.09 16.08 -12.92
C GLN A 4 3.30 16.66 -13.65
N ASP A 5 4.51 16.27 -13.22
CA ASP A 5 5.76 16.66 -13.85
C ASP A 5 6.62 15.40 -14.05
N ASN A 6 6.65 14.87 -15.27
CA ASN A 6 7.37 13.62 -15.59
C ASN A 6 8.85 13.65 -15.19
N SER A 7 9.48 14.83 -15.10
CA SER A 7 10.89 14.96 -14.72
C SER A 7 11.11 14.97 -13.20
N LEU A 8 10.06 15.24 -12.42
CA LEU A 8 10.12 15.42 -10.96
C LEU A 8 9.17 14.50 -10.18
N SER A 9 8.36 13.70 -10.88
CA SER A 9 7.39 12.76 -10.32
C SER A 9 8.00 11.41 -9.97
N TYR A 10 9.26 11.21 -10.29
CA TYR A 10 9.99 9.98 -10.02
C TYR A 10 11.33 10.34 -9.39
N HIS A 11 11.72 9.61 -8.36
CA HIS A 11 13.02 9.76 -7.75
C HIS A 11 13.52 8.45 -7.15
N VAL A 12 14.83 8.23 -7.22
CA VAL A 12 15.52 7.06 -6.68
C VAL A 12 16.59 7.53 -5.70
N TRP A 13 16.56 7.01 -4.49
CA TRP A 13 17.65 7.16 -3.52
C TRP A 13 18.35 5.83 -3.33
N ASN A 14 19.65 5.78 -3.64
CA ASN A 14 20.50 4.66 -3.22
C ASN A 14 20.74 4.77 -1.72
N HIS A 15 20.43 3.70 -0.99
CA HIS A 15 20.56 3.71 0.47
C HIS A 15 21.86 3.06 0.98
N ASN A 16 22.61 2.40 0.10
CA ASN A 16 23.96 1.87 0.36
C ASN A 16 24.03 0.86 1.54
N LEU A 17 22.92 0.20 1.87
CA LEU A 17 22.93 -0.88 2.89
C LEU A 17 23.54 -2.16 2.32
N ASN A 18 23.48 -2.35 1.00
CA ASN A 18 23.84 -3.59 0.29
C ASN A 18 23.03 -4.81 0.77
N ASP A 19 21.88 -4.56 1.38
CA ASP A 19 20.95 -5.55 1.91
C ASP A 19 19.54 -4.96 1.88
N LEU A 20 18.54 -5.84 1.90
CA LEU A 20 17.14 -5.43 1.92
C LEU A 20 16.83 -4.71 3.25
N PRO A 21 16.32 -3.46 3.22
CA PRO A 21 15.85 -2.81 4.43
C PRO A 21 14.75 -3.62 5.11
N ILE A 22 14.79 -3.70 6.46
CA ILE A 22 13.68 -4.27 7.23
C ILE A 22 12.55 -3.26 7.44
N ARG A 23 12.85 -1.96 7.32
CA ARG A 23 11.86 -0.88 7.42
C ARG A 23 12.29 0.30 6.55
N VAL A 24 11.30 0.92 5.90
CA VAL A 24 11.46 2.19 5.21
C VAL A 24 10.42 3.19 5.74
N ASP A 25 10.83 4.45 5.86
CA ASP A 25 9.94 5.56 6.20
C ASP A 25 10.12 6.67 5.16
N VAL A 26 9.07 6.89 4.38
CA VAL A 26 8.99 7.98 3.41
C VAL A 26 8.18 9.11 4.04
N GLN A 27 8.79 10.29 4.11
CA GLN A 27 8.16 11.47 4.65
C GLN A 27 8.04 12.55 3.58
N VAL A 28 6.86 13.12 3.49
CA VAL A 28 6.49 14.12 2.49
C VAL A 28 6.07 15.39 3.22
N LYS A 29 6.62 16.53 2.81
CA LYS A 29 6.35 17.82 3.44
C LYS A 29 5.85 18.81 2.39
N PRO A 30 4.70 19.46 2.62
CA PRO A 30 4.22 20.48 1.71
C PRO A 30 5.09 21.74 1.82
N GLN A 31 5.31 22.40 0.69
CA GLN A 31 6.04 23.68 0.64
C GLN A 31 5.08 24.88 0.74
N THR A 32 3.81 24.65 0.42
CA THR A 32 2.73 25.64 0.35
C THR A 32 1.47 25.08 1.00
N GLY A 33 0.42 25.91 1.05
CA GLY A 33 -0.87 25.53 1.62
C GLY A 33 -0.87 25.47 3.14
N SER A 34 -1.77 24.66 3.67
CA SER A 34 -1.92 24.41 5.11
C SER A 34 -0.84 23.44 5.60
N ASP A 35 -0.55 23.39 6.90
CA ASP A 35 0.30 22.34 7.50
C ASP A 35 1.74 22.18 6.93
N THR A 36 2.36 23.26 6.46
CA THR A 36 3.79 23.31 6.07
C THR A 36 4.78 23.02 7.21
N GLY A 37 4.30 22.89 8.45
CA GLY A 37 5.07 22.41 9.59
C GLY A 37 5.07 20.89 9.79
N TYR A 38 4.24 20.15 9.05
CA TYR A 38 3.97 18.73 9.28
C TYR A 38 4.53 17.83 8.17
N PHE A 39 4.65 16.54 8.49
CA PHE A 39 5.03 15.50 7.55
C PHE A 39 3.86 14.55 7.32
N PHE A 40 3.61 14.25 6.07
CA PHE A 40 2.66 13.25 5.60
C PHE A 40 3.46 11.98 5.24
N PRO A 41 2.97 10.79 5.58
CA PRO A 41 3.63 9.55 5.19
C PRO A 41 3.49 9.33 3.68
N GLY A 42 4.55 8.82 3.05
CA GLY A 42 4.41 8.10 1.79
C GLY A 42 3.68 6.79 2.03
N ILE A 43 2.90 6.34 1.06
CA ILE A 43 2.14 5.09 1.12
C ILE A 43 2.82 4.05 0.23
N ALA A 44 2.84 2.79 0.63
CA ALA A 44 3.53 1.76 -0.15
C ALA A 44 2.79 1.37 -1.44
N ALA A 45 1.48 1.61 -1.50
CA ALA A 45 0.62 1.28 -2.63
C ALA A 45 -0.31 2.45 -2.95
N ALA A 46 -0.65 2.60 -4.23
CA ALA A 46 -1.66 3.56 -4.65
C ALA A 46 -3.05 3.06 -4.21
N GLN A 47 -3.82 3.93 -3.56
CA GLN A 47 -5.20 3.62 -3.17
C GLN A 47 -6.19 3.76 -4.34
N ARG A 48 -5.78 4.43 -5.42
CA ARG A 48 -6.59 4.67 -6.62
C ARG A 48 -5.70 4.96 -7.82
N ASP A 49 -6.15 4.60 -9.00
CA ASP A 49 -5.61 5.07 -10.28
C ASP A 49 -6.36 6.32 -10.80
N ASP A 50 -6.11 6.72 -12.05
CA ASP A 50 -6.79 7.88 -12.64
C ASP A 50 -8.04 7.49 -13.46
N SER A 51 -8.57 6.27 -13.29
CA SER A 51 -9.71 5.78 -14.06
C SER A 51 -11.04 6.42 -13.66
N MET A 52 -11.12 7.06 -12.50
CA MET A 52 -12.29 7.83 -12.03
C MET A 52 -12.03 9.33 -12.12
N ALA A 53 -13.08 10.12 -12.39
CA ALA A 53 -12.98 11.57 -12.46
C ALA A 53 -12.97 12.24 -11.07
N LEU A 54 -12.20 11.67 -10.14
CA LEU A 54 -12.10 12.11 -8.76
C LEU A 54 -10.64 12.33 -8.38
N PRO A 55 -10.34 13.34 -7.54
CA PRO A 55 -9.00 13.56 -7.04
C PRO A 55 -8.52 12.37 -6.21
N TYR A 56 -7.20 12.18 -6.24
CA TYR A 56 -6.46 11.20 -5.45
C TYR A 56 -5.07 11.77 -5.17
N GLY A 57 -4.32 11.11 -4.30
CA GLY A 57 -2.96 11.52 -4.07
C GLY A 57 -2.20 10.59 -3.14
N GLY A 58 -1.02 11.07 -2.75
CA GLY A 58 -0.05 10.30 -1.99
C GLY A 58 1.13 9.93 -2.86
N ILE A 59 2.33 10.12 -2.32
CA ILE A 59 3.54 9.56 -2.91
C ILE A 59 3.56 8.07 -2.61
N VAL A 60 3.67 7.27 -3.66
CA VAL A 60 3.86 5.82 -3.53
C VAL A 60 5.33 5.46 -3.54
N TYR A 61 5.73 4.39 -2.85
CA TYR A 61 7.12 3.96 -2.87
C TYR A 61 7.27 2.44 -2.83
N LYS A 62 8.43 1.99 -3.31
CA LYS A 62 8.94 0.62 -3.20
C LYS A 62 10.45 0.67 -3.02
N TYR A 63 11.05 -0.41 -2.56
CA TYR A 63 12.48 -0.51 -2.31
C TYR A 63 12.99 -1.92 -2.59
N ASN A 64 14.30 -2.03 -2.79
CA ASN A 64 15.00 -3.30 -2.89
C ASN A 64 16.29 -3.21 -2.07
N LYS A 65 17.25 -4.10 -2.31
CA LYS A 65 18.54 -4.11 -1.60
C LYS A 65 19.46 -2.90 -1.90
N ASP A 66 19.18 -2.16 -2.97
CA ASP A 66 20.06 -1.11 -3.47
C ASP A 66 19.45 0.29 -3.26
N SER A 67 18.14 0.42 -3.49
CA SER A 67 17.49 1.72 -3.61
C SER A 67 16.05 1.76 -3.11
N VAL A 68 15.59 2.98 -2.79
CA VAL A 68 14.19 3.32 -2.56
C VAL A 68 13.70 4.19 -3.72
N MET A 69 12.62 3.78 -4.36
CA MET A 69 11.98 4.47 -5.48
C MET A 69 10.67 5.10 -5.02
N LEU A 70 10.50 6.39 -5.27
CA LEU A 70 9.26 7.13 -4.99
C LEU A 70 8.62 7.57 -6.30
N TYR A 71 7.28 7.57 -6.31
CA TYR A 71 6.46 8.03 -7.42
C TYR A 71 5.42 9.03 -6.90
N ALA A 72 5.44 10.24 -7.42
CA ALA A 72 4.34 11.17 -7.31
C ALA A 72 3.35 10.90 -8.47
N PRO A 73 2.04 11.00 -8.25
CA PRO A 73 1.05 10.75 -9.30
C PRO A 73 1.25 11.63 -10.53
N ASN A 74 1.14 11.04 -11.72
CA ASN A 74 1.00 11.73 -12.99
C ASN A 74 -0.25 11.25 -13.71
N LYS A 75 -0.94 12.16 -14.38
CA LYS A 75 -2.09 11.86 -15.22
C LYS A 75 -1.69 10.98 -16.41
N HIS A 76 -2.46 9.93 -16.65
CA HIS A 76 -2.31 9.01 -17.76
C HIS A 76 -3.50 9.08 -18.74
N SER A 77 -4.74 9.25 -18.27
CA SER A 77 -5.97 8.97 -19.05
C SER A 77 -6.95 10.14 -19.25
N GLY A 78 -6.53 11.40 -19.11
CA GLY A 78 -7.41 12.55 -19.42
C GLY A 78 -8.29 13.05 -18.26
N LYS A 79 -8.41 12.30 -17.17
CA LYS A 79 -9.17 12.61 -15.92
C LYS A 79 -8.36 13.47 -14.91
N PRO A 80 -8.96 13.99 -13.80
CA PRO A 80 -8.27 14.85 -12.83
C PRO A 80 -6.93 14.28 -12.33
N SER A 81 -5.98 15.20 -12.22
CA SER A 81 -4.61 14.96 -11.84
C SER A 81 -4.47 14.55 -10.36
N GLY A 82 -3.77 13.45 -10.10
CA GLY A 82 -3.36 13.10 -8.74
C GLY A 82 -2.37 14.11 -8.16
N ASN A 83 -2.42 14.30 -6.85
CA ASN A 83 -1.54 15.21 -6.12
C ASN A 83 -0.53 14.44 -5.27
N ALA A 84 0.63 15.04 -4.99
CA ALA A 84 1.60 14.43 -4.08
C ALA A 84 1.06 14.33 -2.65
N ILE A 85 0.28 15.33 -2.20
CA ILE A 85 -0.53 15.29 -0.98
C ILE A 85 -1.98 15.58 -1.34
N TYR A 86 -2.90 14.73 -0.88
CA TYR A 86 -4.34 14.95 -0.98
C TYR A 86 -5.02 14.39 0.27
N THR A 87 -5.67 15.27 1.05
CA THR A 87 -6.34 14.89 2.30
C THR A 87 -7.87 14.91 2.15
N GLY A 88 -8.39 14.49 1.00
CA GLY A 88 -9.84 14.51 0.77
C GLY A 88 -10.41 15.88 0.41
N GLY A 89 -11.74 15.97 0.43
CA GLY A 89 -12.50 17.06 -0.15
C GLY A 89 -13.98 16.96 0.25
N ALA A 90 -14.91 17.03 -0.71
CA ALA A 90 -16.34 17.06 -0.39
C ALA A 90 -16.84 15.78 0.31
N GLU A 91 -16.34 14.59 -0.07
CA GLU A 91 -16.81 13.29 0.46
C GLU A 91 -16.12 12.87 1.77
N TRP A 92 -14.91 13.38 2.03
CA TRP A 92 -14.21 13.25 3.30
C TRP A 92 -13.68 14.62 3.70
N ASN A 93 -14.31 15.24 4.70
CA ASN A 93 -13.93 16.55 5.20
C ASN A 93 -13.21 16.40 6.55
N GLY A 94 -11.88 16.26 6.48
CA GLY A 94 -11.03 16.35 7.65
C GLY A 94 -11.01 17.78 8.25
N PRO A 95 -10.44 17.97 9.44
CA PRO A 95 -10.36 19.29 10.07
C PRO A 95 -9.53 20.30 9.27
N LYS A 96 -8.69 19.82 8.35
CA LYS A 96 -7.93 20.61 7.39
C LYS A 96 -7.90 19.91 6.04
N GLN A 97 -8.02 20.71 4.98
CA GLN A 97 -7.86 20.24 3.61
C GLN A 97 -6.48 20.67 3.10
N GLN A 98 -5.82 19.76 2.40
CA GLN A 98 -4.52 19.98 1.81
C GLN A 98 -4.45 19.27 0.46
N THR A 99 -4.04 20.02 -0.57
CA THR A 99 -3.90 19.53 -1.93
C THR A 99 -2.64 20.14 -2.53
N GLU A 100 -1.56 19.37 -2.59
CA GLU A 100 -0.26 19.89 -3.00
C GLU A 100 0.36 19.04 -4.09
N SER A 101 0.75 19.69 -5.18
CA SER A 101 1.48 19.04 -6.26
C SER A 101 2.99 19.07 -6.05
N ASN A 102 3.53 20.10 -5.40
CA ASN A 102 4.97 20.29 -5.19
C ASN A 102 5.34 20.12 -3.71
N VAL A 103 6.24 19.18 -3.43
CA VAL A 103 6.55 18.76 -2.05
C VAL A 103 8.04 18.45 -1.89
N LEU A 104 8.52 18.58 -0.66
CA LEU A 104 9.79 17.99 -0.25
C LEU A 104 9.55 16.54 0.16
N SER A 105 10.49 15.66 -0.13
CA SER A 105 10.46 14.28 0.36
C SER A 105 11.81 13.91 0.96
N ARG A 106 11.78 13.02 1.94
CA ARG A 106 12.96 12.36 2.48
C ARG A 106 12.66 10.90 2.79
N VAL A 107 13.70 10.09 2.79
CA VAL A 107 13.64 8.66 3.06
C VAL A 107 14.54 8.33 4.23
N ARG A 108 14.05 7.51 5.15
CA ARG A 108 14.84 6.86 6.20
C ARG A 108 14.73 5.36 6.00
N VAL A 109 15.85 4.65 6.10
CA VAL A 109 15.91 3.20 5.97
C VAL A 109 16.56 2.61 7.21
N TRP A 110 16.12 1.42 7.60
CA TRP A 110 16.75 0.63 8.65
C TRP A 110 17.10 -0.73 8.07
N GLY A 111 18.38 -1.09 8.17
CA GLY A 111 18.82 -2.48 7.99
C GLY A 111 18.52 -3.27 9.27
N GLU A 112 18.49 -4.60 9.15
CA GLU A 112 18.14 -5.51 10.25
C GLU A 112 18.96 -5.25 11.52
N GLN A 113 20.28 -5.07 11.40
CA GLN A 113 21.18 -4.80 12.53
C GLN A 113 20.94 -3.44 13.24
N HIS A 114 20.18 -2.53 12.63
CA HIS A 114 19.85 -1.20 13.19
C HIS A 114 18.39 -1.09 13.63
N PHE A 115 17.66 -2.21 13.62
CA PHE A 115 16.28 -2.32 14.03
C PHE A 115 16.16 -3.33 15.17
N PRO A 116 15.16 -3.24 16.06
CA PRO A 116 14.93 -4.27 17.05
C PRO A 116 14.83 -5.65 16.40
N THR A 117 15.56 -6.63 16.93
CA THR A 117 15.47 -8.02 16.48
C THR A 117 14.02 -8.50 16.64
N PRO A 118 13.38 -9.05 15.60
CA PRO A 118 12.01 -9.54 15.72
C PRO A 118 11.94 -10.80 16.58
N ASP A 119 10.98 -10.86 17.51
CA ASP A 119 10.70 -12.07 18.29
C ASP A 119 10.07 -13.19 17.44
N PHE A 120 9.48 -12.83 16.30
CA PHE A 120 8.89 -13.74 15.32
C PHE A 120 9.13 -13.21 13.90
N ASN A 121 9.64 -14.07 13.02
CA ASN A 121 9.86 -13.76 11.61
C ASN A 121 9.37 -14.92 10.73
N THR A 122 8.91 -14.60 9.52
CA THR A 122 8.41 -15.59 8.56
C THR A 122 9.20 -15.54 7.26
N SER A 123 9.20 -16.65 6.52
CA SER A 123 9.62 -16.64 5.11
C SER A 123 8.52 -16.05 4.22
N TRP A 124 8.90 -15.55 3.03
CA TRP A 124 7.96 -15.06 2.03
C TRP A 124 6.86 -16.08 1.72
N THR A 125 5.60 -15.67 1.91
CA THR A 125 4.43 -16.51 1.65
C THR A 125 3.63 -15.93 0.49
N SER A 126 3.34 -16.77 -0.51
CA SER A 126 2.56 -16.35 -1.68
C SER A 126 1.10 -16.08 -1.33
N ILE A 127 0.61 -14.88 -1.64
CA ILE A 127 -0.82 -14.54 -1.58
C ILE A 127 -1.37 -14.60 -3.01
N LYS A 128 -2.40 -15.43 -3.23
CA LYS A 128 -3.09 -15.54 -4.51
C LYS A 128 -4.49 -14.98 -4.40
N ILE A 129 -4.92 -14.20 -5.40
CA ILE A 129 -6.24 -13.54 -5.44
C ILE A 129 -7.41 -14.54 -5.31
N ALA A 130 -7.22 -15.79 -5.73
CA ALA A 130 -8.26 -16.82 -5.69
C ALA A 130 -8.28 -17.66 -4.40
N GLU A 131 -7.39 -17.40 -3.43
CA GLU A 131 -7.37 -18.14 -2.17
C GLU A 131 -8.25 -17.48 -1.08
N PRO A 132 -8.79 -18.25 -0.13
CA PRO A 132 -9.62 -17.72 0.94
C PRO A 132 -8.89 -16.63 1.75
N SER A 133 -9.62 -15.57 2.06
CA SER A 133 -9.19 -14.46 2.93
C SER A 133 -10.06 -14.45 4.21
N PRO A 134 -9.50 -14.13 5.39
CA PRO A 134 -8.11 -13.73 5.63
C PRO A 134 -7.15 -14.92 5.63
N ARG A 135 -5.86 -14.63 5.36
CA ARG A 135 -4.78 -15.52 5.78
C ARG A 135 -4.35 -15.13 7.18
N GLU A 136 -4.37 -16.09 8.09
CA GLU A 136 -3.92 -15.93 9.46
C GLU A 136 -2.54 -16.58 9.63
N ILE A 137 -1.61 -15.83 10.23
CA ILE A 137 -0.27 -16.33 10.58
C ILE A 137 -0.15 -16.24 12.11
N SER A 138 -0.09 -17.40 12.77
CA SER A 138 0.12 -17.45 14.21
C SER A 138 1.59 -17.17 14.54
N HIS A 139 1.82 -16.18 15.40
CA HIS A 139 3.16 -15.78 15.84
C HIS A 139 3.65 -16.58 17.08
N GLY A 140 2.76 -17.30 17.77
CA GLY A 140 3.13 -18.17 18.90
C GLY A 140 3.69 -17.48 20.16
N LEU A 141 3.81 -16.14 20.18
CA LEU A 141 4.43 -15.39 21.29
C LEU A 141 3.64 -15.45 22.61
N GLY A 142 2.37 -15.87 22.59
CA GLY A 142 1.51 -15.91 23.78
C GLY A 142 1.13 -14.54 24.35
N VAL A 143 1.60 -13.46 23.74
CA VAL A 143 1.33 -12.05 24.08
C VAL A 143 1.07 -11.25 22.80
N GLN A 144 0.39 -10.11 22.94
CA GLN A 144 0.18 -9.20 21.82
C GLN A 144 1.51 -8.54 21.41
N PRO A 145 1.92 -8.59 20.13
CA PRO A 145 3.10 -7.88 19.66
C PRO A 145 2.96 -6.36 19.81
N GLU A 146 4.02 -5.70 20.26
CA GLU A 146 4.06 -4.22 20.37
C GLU A 146 4.35 -3.55 19.02
N TYR A 147 5.05 -4.26 18.13
CA TYR A 147 5.42 -3.76 16.81
C TYR A 147 5.39 -4.89 15.79
N VAL A 148 4.82 -4.62 14.61
CA VAL A 148 4.73 -5.57 13.51
C VAL A 148 5.20 -4.87 12.24
N VAL A 149 6.14 -5.48 11.55
CA VAL A 149 6.52 -5.12 10.18
C VAL A 149 5.86 -6.11 9.24
N LEU A 150 5.15 -5.59 8.24
CA LEU A 150 4.69 -6.37 7.11
C LEU A 150 5.40 -5.86 5.85
N GLN A 151 5.99 -6.78 5.09
CA GLN A 151 6.59 -6.49 3.79
C GLN A 151 5.84 -7.27 2.71
N ILE A 152 5.64 -6.63 1.56
CA ILE A 152 4.97 -7.21 0.39
C ILE A 152 5.98 -7.17 -0.76
N LYS A 153 6.27 -8.35 -1.32
CA LYS A 153 7.14 -8.49 -2.49
C LYS A 153 6.31 -8.79 -3.72
N LEU A 154 6.54 -8.04 -4.80
CA LEU A 154 5.96 -8.36 -6.10
C LEU A 154 6.75 -9.54 -6.69
N GLY A 155 6.13 -10.72 -6.81
CA GLY A 155 6.82 -11.98 -7.08
C GLY A 155 7.65 -12.05 -8.37
N SER A 156 7.41 -11.16 -9.33
CA SER A 156 8.19 -11.04 -10.58
C SER A 156 9.42 -10.13 -10.48
N THR A 157 9.64 -9.48 -9.33
CA THR A 157 10.70 -8.48 -9.13
C THR A 157 11.38 -8.64 -7.77
N GLU A 158 12.49 -7.94 -7.55
CA GLU A 158 13.11 -7.77 -6.22
C GLU A 158 12.52 -6.60 -5.43
N ASP A 159 11.48 -5.95 -5.96
CA ASP A 159 10.88 -4.81 -5.30
C ASP A 159 9.94 -5.25 -4.17
N VAL A 160 10.11 -4.57 -3.04
CA VAL A 160 9.38 -4.73 -1.80
C VAL A 160 8.72 -3.40 -1.43
N ALA A 161 7.58 -3.46 -0.79
CA ALA A 161 6.95 -2.30 -0.18
C ALA A 161 6.36 -2.68 1.18
N ASP A 162 6.12 -1.69 2.04
CA ASP A 162 5.56 -1.94 3.37
C ASP A 162 4.06 -2.25 3.28
N GLY A 163 3.60 -3.26 4.00
CA GLY A 163 2.16 -3.47 4.18
C GLY A 163 1.56 -2.40 5.09
N ILE A 164 0.38 -1.90 4.74
CA ILE A 164 -0.39 -0.95 5.54
C ILE A 164 -1.61 -1.67 6.12
N GLY A 165 -1.75 -1.65 7.45
CA GLY A 165 -2.93 -2.17 8.12
C GLY A 165 -4.05 -1.13 8.15
N SER A 166 -5.29 -1.55 7.86
CA SER A 166 -6.51 -0.76 8.10
C SER A 166 -7.49 -1.56 8.94
N LEU A 167 -8.16 -0.90 9.88
CA LEU A 167 -9.25 -1.47 10.66
C LEU A 167 -10.59 -1.08 10.05
N PHE A 168 -11.45 -2.06 9.81
CA PHE A 168 -12.85 -1.85 9.45
C PHE A 168 -13.73 -2.73 10.32
N THR A 169 -14.91 -2.22 10.68
CA THR A 169 -15.97 -3.05 11.23
C THR A 169 -16.76 -3.61 10.05
N ILE A 170 -16.89 -4.93 9.98
CA ILE A 170 -17.94 -5.53 9.16
C ILE A 170 -19.22 -5.30 9.95
N PRO A 171 -20.20 -4.52 9.47
CA PRO A 171 -21.50 -4.48 10.13
C PRO A 171 -22.07 -5.90 10.14
N ASP A 172 -22.43 -6.38 11.32
CA ASP A 172 -23.20 -7.62 11.47
C ASP A 172 -24.49 -7.45 10.66
N VAL A 173 -24.53 -8.06 9.48
CA VAL A 173 -25.80 -8.30 8.79
C VAL A 173 -26.38 -9.53 9.49
N GLY A 174 -27.03 -9.28 10.62
CA GLY A 174 -27.55 -10.31 11.49
C GLY A 174 -28.55 -11.20 10.78
N GLU A 175 -28.29 -12.51 10.78
CA GLU A 175 -29.32 -13.52 10.94
C GLU A 175 -28.68 -14.82 11.42
N HIS A 176 -28.61 -15.02 12.74
CA HIS A 176 -29.17 -16.18 13.47
C HIS A 176 -28.55 -16.28 14.88
N SER A 177 -29.42 -16.01 15.86
CA SER A 177 -29.44 -16.50 17.24
C SER A 177 -28.13 -17.01 17.89
N GLY A 178 -27.69 -16.29 18.93
CA GLY A 178 -27.08 -16.90 20.11
C GLY A 178 -25.62 -16.54 20.36
N ASN A 179 -25.41 -15.80 21.45
CA ASN A 179 -24.16 -15.55 22.18
C ASN A 179 -23.20 -14.50 21.60
N VAL A 180 -22.96 -13.50 22.45
CA VAL A 180 -22.03 -12.39 22.29
C VAL A 180 -20.64 -12.90 21.87
N GLN A 181 -20.16 -12.49 20.70
CA GLN A 181 -18.74 -12.59 20.35
C GLN A 181 -18.09 -11.21 20.41
N VAL A 182 -17.01 -11.14 21.18
CA VAL A 182 -16.10 -10.00 21.28
C VAL A 182 -15.62 -9.62 19.87
N GLY A 183 -15.73 -8.33 19.52
CA GLY A 183 -15.45 -7.83 18.18
C GLY A 183 -14.06 -8.22 17.66
N GLN A 184 -14.04 -9.02 16.60
CA GLN A 184 -12.82 -9.32 15.84
C GLN A 184 -12.49 -8.12 14.95
N TYR A 185 -11.40 -7.43 15.24
CA TYR A 185 -10.77 -6.49 14.33
C TYR A 185 -10.13 -7.27 13.18
N LYS A 186 -10.62 -7.09 11.94
CA LYS A 186 -10.08 -7.74 10.73
C LYS A 186 -9.22 -6.75 9.95
N TYR A 187 -8.02 -7.18 9.58
CA TYR A 187 -7.15 -6.46 8.65
C TYR A 187 -7.38 -6.99 7.23
N LEU A 188 -7.73 -6.12 6.29
CA LEU A 188 -7.86 -6.46 4.87
C LEU A 188 -6.73 -5.77 4.12
N LEU A 189 -6.04 -6.54 3.28
CA LEU A 189 -5.05 -6.03 2.34
C LEU A 189 -5.71 -5.92 0.97
N GLU A 190 -5.78 -4.71 0.41
CA GLU A 190 -6.19 -4.49 -0.97
C GLU A 190 -4.94 -4.48 -1.86
N ILE A 191 -4.74 -5.54 -2.66
CA ILE A 191 -3.70 -5.61 -3.68
C ILE A 191 -4.35 -5.25 -5.01
N ILE A 192 -4.04 -4.06 -5.55
CA ILE A 192 -4.48 -3.64 -6.89
C ILE A 192 -3.41 -4.07 -7.91
N GLU A 193 -3.68 -5.13 -8.68
CA GLU A 193 -2.92 -5.44 -9.90
C GLU A 193 -3.61 -4.83 -11.13
N ASN A 194 -2.87 -4.03 -11.88
CA ASN A 194 -3.31 -3.46 -13.15
C ASN A 194 -3.17 -4.52 -14.26
N LYS A 195 -4.28 -5.16 -14.64
CA LYS A 195 -4.32 -6.22 -15.67
C LYS A 195 -4.25 -5.63 -17.08
N ASN A 196 -3.04 -5.41 -17.58
CA ASN A 196 -2.80 -5.39 -19.02
C ASN A 196 -2.33 -6.78 -19.46
N ASN A 197 -3.23 -7.59 -20.05
CA ASN A 197 -2.98 -8.31 -21.31
C ASN A 197 -4.12 -9.27 -21.72
N ILE A 198 -4.69 -8.96 -22.89
CA ILE A 198 -5.01 -9.84 -24.03
C ILE A 198 -5.74 -11.16 -23.73
N ILE A 199 -7.05 -11.15 -23.99
CA ILE A 199 -7.90 -12.34 -24.08
C ILE A 199 -7.53 -13.12 -25.35
N GLN A 200 -6.89 -14.29 -25.20
CA GLN A 200 -7.09 -15.40 -26.13
C GLN A 200 -8.10 -16.37 -25.52
N LYS A 201 -9.31 -16.42 -26.09
CA LYS A 201 -10.30 -17.45 -25.79
C LYS A 201 -9.75 -18.81 -26.21
N LEU A 202 -9.47 -19.69 -25.25
CA LEU A 202 -9.44 -21.13 -25.53
C LEU A 202 -10.86 -21.67 -25.30
N ASN A 203 -11.54 -22.01 -26.40
CA ASN A 203 -12.75 -22.84 -26.34
C ASN A 203 -12.34 -24.27 -25.99
N LEU A 204 -12.93 -24.85 -24.95
CA LEU A 204 -12.88 -26.29 -24.70
C LEU A 204 -14.30 -26.87 -24.61
N PRO A 205 -14.50 -28.12 -25.06
CA PRO A 205 -15.80 -28.61 -25.51
C PRO A 205 -16.70 -29.05 -24.35
N SER A 206 -18.01 -28.92 -24.56
CA SER A 206 -19.04 -29.48 -23.70
C SER A 206 -18.93 -31.01 -23.61
N SER A 207 -18.65 -31.56 -22.43
CA SER A 207 -18.76 -32.99 -22.20
C SER A 207 -20.18 -33.36 -21.81
N SER A 208 -20.79 -34.17 -22.67
CA SER A 208 -22.03 -34.92 -22.54
C SER A 208 -22.08 -35.77 -21.27
N LYS A 209 -23.28 -35.86 -20.67
CA LYS A 209 -23.69 -36.96 -19.79
C LYS A 209 -23.57 -38.30 -20.53
N LEU A 210 -23.16 -39.36 -19.80
CA LEU A 210 -23.41 -40.81 -19.97
C LEU A 210 -22.49 -41.49 -18.92
N ASN A 211 -22.91 -42.36 -18.00
CA ASN A 211 -24.12 -43.16 -17.85
C ASN A 211 -24.70 -43.03 -16.44
#